data_AF-A0A7V4PAM5-F1
#
_entry.id   AF-A0A7V4PAM5-F1
#
_cell.length_a   1.000
_cell.length_b   1.000
_cell.length_c   1.000
_cell.angle_alpha   90.00
_cell.angle_beta   90.00
_cell.angle_gamma   90.00
#
_symmetry.space_group_name_H-M   'P 1'
#
loop_
_entity.id
_entity.type
_entity.pdbx_description
1 polymer ?
#
loop_
_entity_poly.entity_id
_entity_poly.type
_entity_poly.pdbx_seq_one_letter_code
_entity_poly.pdbx_strand_id
1 'polypeptide(L)'
;MAYLADRLGLHCSCAAAFLALILFSPARAETIAGDQLALRSTGSGSLGNWTIDRNGYVGTYIELATEGQVTIQVNASGTASGGIDPQLNIVVADMKAGFNVASGFNPYEHTFDLPAGTYFVRAELNNDLEASGRQLTIRDLTVDGATLLNASTNSNALAAADTYVEHFRRGNATVGLSGLAPGTSVDVRLKRHEFNFGTAIPNSFSDTFLIANPAPGSNAANFQQALADSRFNSLTAENGGKW
;
A
#
# COMPACT_ATOMS: atom_id res chain seq x y z
N MET A 1 32.37 -34.62 69.04
CA MET A 1 30.89 -34.66 69.01
C MET A 1 30.39 -33.25 68.74
N ALA A 2 30.14 -32.92 67.47
CA ALA A 2 29.50 -31.67 67.07
C ALA A 2 28.58 -32.00 65.90
N TYR A 3 27.28 -31.87 66.14
CA TYR A 3 26.20 -32.15 65.17
C TYR A 3 25.87 -30.84 64.45
N LEU A 4 26.17 -30.76 63.15
CA LEU A 4 25.58 -29.77 62.25
C LEU A 4 24.29 -30.36 61.69
N ALA A 5 23.16 -29.69 61.93
CA ALA A 5 21.90 -29.94 61.24
C ALA A 5 21.58 -28.69 60.43
N ASP A 6 21.75 -28.77 59.11
CA ASP A 6 21.37 -27.69 58.20
C ASP A 6 20.12 -28.11 57.41
N ARG A 7 19.13 -27.21 57.42
CA ARG A 7 17.75 -27.44 56.98
C ARG A 7 17.62 -27.22 55.48
N LEU A 8 17.21 -28.25 54.73
CA LEU A 8 16.68 -28.11 53.37
C LEU A 8 15.23 -27.62 53.42
N GLY A 9 15.02 -26.33 53.14
CA GLY A 9 13.71 -25.74 52.89
C GLY A 9 13.31 -25.91 51.42
N LEU A 10 12.34 -26.80 51.16
CA LEU A 10 11.75 -27.03 49.84
C LEU A 10 10.60 -26.03 49.63
N HIS A 11 10.86 -24.92 48.94
CA HIS A 11 9.81 -23.97 48.54
C HIS A 11 9.14 -24.41 47.24
N CYS A 12 7.95 -24.97 47.36
CA CYS A 12 7.05 -25.29 46.26
C CYS A 12 6.29 -24.02 45.82
N SER A 13 6.77 -23.33 44.80
CA SER A 13 6.06 -22.21 44.18
C SER A 13 5.06 -22.71 43.14
N CYS A 14 3.78 -22.74 43.50
CA CYS A 14 2.68 -22.90 42.55
C CYS A 14 2.59 -21.66 41.64
N ALA A 15 3.11 -21.74 40.42
CA ALA A 15 2.87 -20.74 39.39
C ALA A 15 1.46 -20.92 38.81
N ALA A 16 0.53 -20.04 39.17
CA ALA A 16 -0.79 -19.97 38.57
C ALA A 16 -0.68 -19.34 37.17
N ALA A 17 -0.89 -20.14 36.11
CA ALA A 17 -0.98 -19.64 34.75
C ALA A 17 -2.34 -18.96 34.53
N PHE A 18 -2.35 -17.63 34.49
CA PHE A 18 -3.50 -16.85 34.06
C PHE A 18 -3.62 -16.95 32.53
N LEU A 19 -4.52 -17.82 32.05
CA LEU A 19 -4.88 -17.90 30.63
C LEU A 19 -5.87 -16.76 30.32
N ALA A 20 -5.35 -15.63 29.83
CA ALA A 20 -6.18 -14.55 29.32
C ALA A 20 -6.77 -14.97 27.96
N LEU A 21 -8.06 -15.29 27.94
CA LEU A 21 -8.81 -15.56 26.73
C LEU A 21 -9.06 -14.22 26.01
N ILE A 22 -8.21 -13.87 25.04
CA ILE A 22 -8.43 -12.70 24.19
C ILE A 22 -9.54 -13.07 23.20
N LEU A 23 -10.76 -12.58 23.45
CA LEU A 23 -11.86 -12.68 22.51
C LEU A 23 -11.58 -11.74 21.33
N PHE A 24 -11.09 -12.29 20.23
CA PHE A 24 -11.05 -11.58 18.95
C PHE A 24 -12.49 -11.35 18.50
N SER A 25 -12.96 -10.11 18.60
CA SER A 25 -14.20 -9.71 17.93
C SER A 25 -13.89 -9.56 16.45
N PRO A 26 -14.59 -10.27 15.54
CA PRO A 26 -14.41 -10.04 14.12
C PRO A 26 -14.73 -8.58 13.82
N ALA A 27 -13.86 -7.93 13.03
CA ALA A 27 -14.16 -6.60 12.50
C ALA A 27 -15.51 -6.67 11.77
N ARG A 28 -16.45 -5.79 12.11
CA ARG A 28 -17.72 -5.72 11.40
C ARG A 28 -17.47 -5.09 10.04
N ALA A 29 -18.23 -5.53 9.04
CA ALA A 29 -18.21 -4.90 7.73
C ALA A 29 -18.43 -3.38 7.83
N GLU A 30 -17.54 -2.61 7.21
CA GLU A 30 -17.57 -1.15 7.14
C GLU A 30 -17.86 -0.70 5.71
N THR A 31 -18.78 0.27 5.54
CA THR A 31 -19.19 0.77 4.21
C THR A 31 -18.85 2.25 4.07
N ILE A 32 -18.27 2.64 2.94
CA ILE A 32 -18.01 4.04 2.56
C ILE A 32 -18.73 4.36 1.27
N ALA A 33 -19.38 5.52 1.21
CA ALA A 33 -19.96 6.04 -0.03
C ALA A 33 -18.87 6.35 -1.08
N GLY A 34 -19.17 6.16 -2.36
CA GLY A 34 -18.20 6.29 -3.45
C GLY A 34 -17.55 7.67 -3.51
N ASP A 35 -18.33 8.72 -3.26
CA ASP A 35 -17.81 10.11 -3.21
C ASP A 35 -17.08 10.47 -1.90
N GLN A 36 -16.97 9.55 -0.95
CA GLN A 36 -16.22 9.67 0.30
C GLN A 36 -14.93 8.84 0.30
N LEU A 37 -14.66 8.03 -0.73
CA LEU A 37 -13.42 7.27 -0.84
C LEU A 37 -12.20 8.19 -0.89
N ALA A 38 -11.15 7.82 -0.14
CA ALA A 38 -10.00 8.68 0.13
C ALA A 38 -9.14 9.01 -1.10
N LEU A 39 -9.00 8.06 -2.04
CA LEU A 39 -8.16 8.23 -3.23
C LEU A 39 -8.97 8.09 -4.51
N ARG A 40 -8.71 8.97 -5.47
CA ARG A 40 -9.43 9.09 -6.75
C ARG A 40 -8.46 9.56 -7.81
N SER A 41 -8.40 8.87 -8.94
CA SER A 41 -7.52 9.30 -10.04
C SER A 41 -8.24 10.18 -11.06
N THR A 42 -9.47 9.81 -11.44
CA THR A 42 -10.25 10.41 -12.52
C THR A 42 -11.74 10.38 -12.18
N GLY A 43 -12.55 11.14 -12.91
CA GLY A 43 -14.00 11.17 -12.71
C GLY A 43 -14.50 12.31 -11.82
N SER A 44 -15.74 12.18 -11.36
CA SER A 44 -16.43 13.19 -10.55
C SER A 44 -17.43 12.59 -9.56
N GLY A 45 -17.68 13.31 -8.46
CA GLY A 45 -18.59 12.90 -7.40
C GLY A 45 -19.94 13.60 -7.46
N SER A 46 -21.02 12.89 -7.17
CA SER A 46 -22.38 13.44 -7.04
C SER A 46 -23.29 12.52 -6.23
N LEU A 47 -24.02 13.10 -5.28
CA LEU A 47 -25.07 12.43 -4.49
C LEU A 47 -24.60 11.12 -3.82
N GLY A 48 -23.40 11.09 -3.22
CA GLY A 48 -22.86 9.88 -2.58
C GLY A 48 -22.10 8.95 -3.53
N ASN A 49 -22.14 9.19 -4.84
CA ASN A 49 -21.53 8.31 -5.84
C ASN A 49 -20.29 8.97 -6.47
N TRP A 50 -19.34 8.14 -6.91
CA TRP A 50 -18.25 8.59 -7.76
C TRP A 50 -18.33 7.93 -9.13
N THR A 51 -18.34 8.75 -10.20
CA THR A 51 -18.34 8.28 -11.58
C THR A 51 -16.94 8.37 -12.15
N ILE A 52 -16.33 7.23 -12.47
CA ILE A 52 -15.07 7.12 -13.21
C ILE A 52 -15.40 7.23 -14.70
N ASP A 53 -14.93 8.29 -15.35
CA ASP A 53 -15.30 8.67 -16.73
C ASP A 53 -14.23 8.32 -17.78
N ARG A 54 -13.12 7.74 -17.34
CA ARG A 54 -11.99 7.23 -18.14
C ARG A 54 -11.15 6.28 -17.30
N ASN A 55 -10.23 5.54 -17.91
CA ASN A 55 -9.35 4.61 -17.17
C ASN A 55 -8.78 5.25 -15.90
N GLY A 56 -8.98 4.58 -14.78
CA GLY A 56 -8.70 5.13 -13.46
C GLY A 56 -9.37 4.35 -12.34
N TYR A 57 -9.33 4.91 -11.13
CA TYR A 57 -9.79 4.23 -9.93
C TYR A 57 -10.36 5.18 -8.88
N VAL A 58 -11.13 4.59 -7.97
CA VAL A 58 -11.37 5.09 -6.62
C VAL A 58 -10.96 4.05 -5.60
N GLY A 59 -10.58 4.46 -4.41
CA GLY A 59 -10.12 3.51 -3.41
C GLY A 59 -9.89 4.09 -2.03
N THR A 60 -9.50 3.20 -1.13
CA THR A 60 -9.23 3.50 0.28
C THR A 60 -8.20 2.52 0.84
N TYR A 61 -7.69 2.80 2.02
CA TYR A 61 -6.78 1.89 2.71
C TYR A 61 -7.54 0.99 3.68
N ILE A 62 -7.01 -0.22 3.87
CA ILE A 62 -7.46 -1.17 4.90
C ILE A 62 -6.26 -1.65 5.71
N GLU A 63 -6.49 -2.12 6.93
CA GLU A 63 -5.48 -2.72 7.79
C GLU A 63 -5.97 -4.06 8.35
N LEU A 64 -5.08 -5.05 8.28
CA LEU A 64 -5.26 -6.35 8.89
C LEU A 64 -4.23 -6.52 10.00
N ALA A 65 -4.68 -6.68 11.23
CA ALA A 65 -3.80 -6.93 12.37
C ALA A 65 -3.13 -8.33 12.30
N THR A 66 -3.79 -9.28 11.63
CA THR A 66 -3.33 -10.65 11.41
C THR A 66 -3.67 -11.08 9.99
N GLU A 67 -2.97 -12.08 9.46
CA GLU A 67 -3.37 -12.67 8.17
C GLU A 67 -4.82 -13.19 8.22
N GLY A 68 -5.52 -13.12 7.10
CA GLY A 68 -6.91 -13.54 7.03
C GLY A 68 -7.60 -13.22 5.71
N GLN A 69 -8.88 -13.61 5.65
CA GLN A 69 -9.76 -13.31 4.53
C GLN A 69 -10.35 -11.92 4.66
N VAL A 70 -10.32 -11.16 3.57
CA VAL A 70 -10.97 -9.86 3.45
C VAL A 70 -11.89 -9.87 2.27
N THR A 71 -13.16 -9.58 2.53
CA THR A 71 -14.19 -9.49 1.49
C THR A 71 -14.41 -8.04 1.14
N ILE A 72 -14.25 -7.72 -0.14
CA ILE A 72 -14.50 -6.39 -0.69
C ILE A 72 -15.72 -6.48 -1.59
N GLN A 73 -16.76 -5.73 -1.24
CA GLN A 73 -17.95 -5.57 -2.07
C GLN A 73 -18.01 -4.14 -2.61
N VAL A 74 -18.27 -3.99 -3.90
CA VAL A 74 -18.45 -2.71 -4.58
C VAL A 74 -19.84 -2.68 -5.20
N ASN A 75 -20.65 -1.69 -4.83
CA ASN A 75 -21.96 -1.46 -5.43
C ASN A 75 -21.81 -0.49 -6.60
N ALA A 76 -21.95 -0.97 -7.82
CA ALA A 76 -21.61 -0.20 -9.02
C ALA A 76 -22.67 -0.29 -10.13
N SER A 77 -22.75 0.76 -10.94
CA SER A 77 -23.56 0.85 -12.16
C SER A 77 -22.70 1.23 -13.34
N GLY A 78 -22.93 0.59 -14.48
CA GLY A 78 -22.20 0.84 -15.70
C GLY A 78 -22.98 1.64 -16.74
N THR A 79 -22.26 2.43 -17.53
CA THR A 79 -22.75 3.03 -18.77
C THR A 79 -21.95 2.42 -19.91
N ALA A 80 -22.60 1.55 -20.69
CA ALA A 80 -21.98 0.91 -21.86
C ALA A 80 -21.72 1.92 -22.98
N SER A 81 -20.69 1.65 -23.78
CA SER A 81 -20.39 2.42 -25.01
C SER A 81 -19.94 1.46 -26.09
N GLY A 82 -20.51 1.59 -27.30
CA GLY A 82 -20.25 0.69 -28.42
C GLY A 82 -20.71 -0.76 -28.17
N GLY A 83 -21.74 -0.96 -27.34
CA GLY A 83 -22.25 -2.29 -26.99
C GLY A 83 -21.37 -3.07 -26.00
N ILE A 84 -20.38 -2.41 -25.39
CA ILE A 84 -19.46 -3.02 -24.43
C ILE A 84 -19.60 -2.31 -23.08
N ASP A 85 -19.81 -3.11 -22.04
CA ASP A 85 -19.94 -2.67 -20.65
C ASP A 85 -18.60 -2.21 -20.05
N PRO A 86 -18.63 -1.30 -19.04
CA PRO A 86 -17.48 -1.02 -18.19
C PRO A 86 -16.97 -2.26 -17.47
N GLN A 87 -15.64 -2.40 -17.46
CA GLN A 87 -14.96 -3.45 -16.70
C GLN A 87 -14.51 -2.87 -15.36
N LEU A 88 -15.16 -3.31 -14.29
CA LEU A 88 -14.72 -3.07 -12.91
C LEU A 88 -13.66 -4.10 -12.54
N ASN A 89 -12.56 -3.65 -11.94
CA ASN A 89 -11.68 -4.53 -11.18
C ASN A 89 -11.68 -4.12 -9.72
N ILE A 90 -11.82 -5.09 -8.82
CA ILE A 90 -11.48 -4.94 -7.41
C ILE A 90 -10.03 -5.39 -7.26
N VAL A 91 -9.16 -4.50 -6.80
CA VAL A 91 -7.71 -4.72 -6.79
C VAL A 91 -7.14 -4.47 -5.40
N VAL A 92 -6.33 -5.42 -4.93
CA VAL A 92 -5.56 -5.33 -3.68
C VAL A 92 -4.17 -5.91 -3.95
N ALA A 93 -3.11 -5.12 -3.71
CA ALA A 93 -1.74 -5.49 -4.10
C ALA A 93 -1.66 -5.91 -5.58
N ASP A 94 -1.13 -7.11 -5.88
CA ASP A 94 -1.05 -7.69 -7.22
C ASP A 94 -2.25 -8.58 -7.60
N MET A 95 -3.23 -8.71 -6.70
CA MET A 95 -4.43 -9.52 -6.91
C MET A 95 -5.56 -8.67 -7.49
N LYS A 96 -6.36 -9.26 -8.38
CA LYS A 96 -7.49 -8.60 -9.03
C LYS A 96 -8.67 -9.55 -9.26
N ALA A 97 -9.88 -9.04 -9.10
CA ALA A 97 -11.13 -9.68 -9.52
C ALA A 97 -11.88 -8.75 -10.49
N GLY A 98 -12.19 -9.25 -11.69
CA GLY A 98 -12.76 -8.45 -12.77
C GLY A 98 -14.22 -8.79 -13.06
N PHE A 99 -15.02 -7.77 -13.37
CA PHE A 99 -16.46 -7.87 -13.62
C PHE A 99 -16.88 -6.97 -14.80
N ASN A 100 -17.79 -7.46 -15.64
CA ASN A 100 -18.52 -6.58 -16.56
C ASN A 100 -19.71 -5.97 -15.80
N VAL A 101 -19.82 -4.64 -15.80
CA VAL A 101 -20.79 -3.93 -14.98
C VAL A 101 -21.95 -3.45 -15.84
N ALA A 102 -23.12 -4.08 -15.64
CA ALA A 102 -24.34 -3.69 -16.32
C ALA A 102 -24.90 -2.36 -15.80
N SER A 103 -25.90 -1.81 -16.49
CA SER A 103 -26.65 -0.64 -16.02
C SER A 103 -27.45 -0.95 -14.75
N GLY A 104 -27.57 0.05 -13.88
CA GLY A 104 -28.20 -0.12 -12.57
C GLY A 104 -27.18 -0.59 -11.54
N PHE A 105 -27.40 -0.20 -10.29
CA PHE A 105 -26.45 -0.52 -9.22
C PHE A 105 -26.61 -1.95 -8.74
N ASN A 106 -25.54 -2.72 -8.86
CA ASN A 106 -25.45 -4.12 -8.46
C ASN A 106 -24.20 -4.33 -7.58
N PRO A 107 -24.25 -5.28 -6.62
CA PRO A 107 -23.08 -5.64 -5.84
C PRO A 107 -22.13 -6.55 -6.64
N TYR A 108 -20.84 -6.24 -6.59
CA TYR A 108 -19.75 -7.07 -7.10
C TYR A 108 -18.79 -7.34 -5.96
N GLU A 109 -18.45 -8.59 -5.70
CA GLU A 109 -17.72 -8.97 -4.49
C GLU A 109 -16.56 -9.92 -4.81
N HIS A 110 -15.48 -9.79 -4.05
CA HIS A 110 -14.41 -10.77 -4.02
C HIS A 110 -13.78 -10.87 -2.62
N THR A 111 -13.41 -12.09 -2.24
CA THR A 111 -12.67 -12.37 -1.01
C THR A 111 -11.21 -12.66 -1.33
N PHE A 112 -10.30 -11.92 -0.70
CA PHE A 112 -8.85 -12.09 -0.83
C PHE A 112 -8.29 -12.73 0.45
N ASP A 113 -7.36 -13.68 0.30
CA ASP A 113 -6.51 -14.14 1.41
C ASP A 113 -5.28 -13.22 1.49
N LEU A 114 -5.16 -12.44 2.57
CA LEU A 114 -4.12 -11.43 2.73
C LEU A 114 -3.26 -11.70 3.97
N PRO A 115 -1.94 -11.51 3.89
CA PRO A 115 -1.09 -11.36 5.07
C PRO A 115 -1.53 -10.18 5.96
N ALA A 116 -1.00 -10.13 7.19
CA ALA A 116 -1.15 -8.95 8.03
C ALA A 116 -0.47 -7.74 7.39
N GLY A 117 -1.06 -6.56 7.54
CA GLY A 117 -0.49 -5.30 7.05
C GLY A 117 -1.53 -4.31 6.56
N THR A 118 -1.04 -3.22 5.97
CA THR A 118 -1.87 -2.18 5.37
C THR A 118 -1.93 -2.37 3.86
N TYR A 119 -3.11 -2.19 3.26
CA TYR A 119 -3.30 -2.37 1.82
C TYR A 119 -4.08 -1.21 1.23
N PHE A 120 -3.78 -0.91 -0.03
CA PHE A 120 -4.61 -0.04 -0.85
C PHE A 120 -5.61 -0.87 -1.65
N VAL A 121 -6.90 -0.68 -1.40
CA VAL A 121 -8.00 -1.31 -2.12
C VAL A 121 -8.53 -0.35 -3.17
N ARG A 122 -8.69 -0.84 -4.41
CA ARG A 122 -9.18 -0.05 -5.53
C ARG A 122 -10.36 -0.70 -6.24
N ALA A 123 -11.32 0.12 -6.63
CA ALA A 123 -12.27 -0.17 -7.70
C ALA A 123 -11.79 0.57 -8.96
N GLU A 124 -11.39 -0.17 -10.00
CA GLU A 124 -10.78 0.37 -11.21
C GLU A 124 -11.69 0.19 -12.43
N LEU A 125 -11.75 1.22 -13.29
CA LEU A 125 -12.16 1.10 -14.68
C LEU A 125 -10.91 0.98 -15.55
N ASN A 126 -10.79 -0.10 -16.34
CA ASN A 126 -9.57 -0.37 -17.12
C ASN A 126 -9.79 -0.70 -18.60
N ASN A 127 -11.01 -0.52 -19.11
CA ASN A 127 -11.34 -0.80 -20.50
C ASN A 127 -11.89 0.42 -21.24
N ASP A 128 -11.81 1.62 -20.68
CA ASP A 128 -12.20 2.83 -21.41
C ASP A 128 -11.17 3.14 -22.51
N LEU A 129 -11.67 3.41 -23.71
CA LEU A 129 -10.89 3.86 -24.85
C LEU A 129 -11.10 5.37 -24.99
N GLU A 130 -10.11 6.11 -25.46
CA GLU A 130 -10.09 7.59 -25.51
C GLU A 130 -11.32 8.26 -26.20
N ALA A 131 -12.10 7.48 -26.97
CA ALA A 131 -13.31 7.93 -27.65
C ALA A 131 -14.62 7.25 -27.15
N SER A 132 -14.59 6.41 -26.11
CA SER A 132 -15.80 5.83 -25.54
C SER A 132 -16.41 6.72 -24.45
N GLY A 133 -17.74 6.86 -24.45
CA GLY A 133 -18.47 7.44 -23.32
C GLY A 133 -18.71 6.43 -22.20
N ARG A 134 -17.79 5.47 -22.01
CA ARG A 134 -17.98 4.36 -21.06
C ARG A 134 -17.69 4.87 -19.66
N GLN A 135 -18.59 4.59 -18.72
CA GLN A 135 -18.47 5.12 -17.37
C GLN A 135 -18.78 4.04 -16.34
N LEU A 136 -18.06 4.08 -15.22
CA LEU A 136 -18.28 3.21 -14.08
C LEU A 136 -18.64 4.09 -12.87
N THR A 137 -19.86 3.96 -12.37
CA THR A 137 -20.33 4.70 -11.19
C THR A 137 -20.28 3.81 -9.96
N ILE A 138 -19.53 4.21 -8.95
CA ILE A 138 -19.39 3.54 -7.65
C ILE A 138 -20.31 4.24 -6.65
N ARG A 139 -21.28 3.52 -6.08
CA ARG A 139 -22.13 4.03 -5.00
C ARG A 139 -21.48 3.88 -3.66
N ASP A 140 -20.94 2.69 -3.39
CA ASP A 140 -20.35 2.36 -2.11
C ASP A 140 -19.33 1.22 -2.26
N LEU A 141 -18.40 1.18 -1.31
CA LEU A 141 -17.44 0.10 -1.11
C LEU A 141 -17.59 -0.38 0.33
N THR A 142 -17.78 -1.68 0.49
CA THR A 142 -17.87 -2.36 1.79
C THR A 142 -16.67 -3.27 1.97
N VAL A 143 -16.05 -3.22 3.15
CA VAL A 143 -14.92 -4.06 3.56
C VAL A 143 -15.35 -4.90 4.75
N ASP A 144 -15.19 -6.21 4.67
CA ASP A 144 -15.36 -7.13 5.80
C ASP A 144 -14.05 -7.89 6.07
N GLY A 145 -13.74 -8.15 7.34
CA GLY A 145 -12.50 -8.82 7.76
C GLY A 145 -11.25 -7.93 7.90
N ALA A 146 -11.36 -6.61 7.72
CA ALA A 146 -10.27 -5.65 7.93
C ALA A 146 -10.78 -4.33 8.51
N THR A 147 -9.87 -3.57 9.15
CA THR A 147 -10.13 -2.21 9.63
C THR A 147 -10.04 -1.23 8.48
N LEU A 148 -10.98 -0.32 8.37
CA LEU A 148 -11.00 0.69 7.32
C LEU A 148 -10.16 1.93 7.68
N LEU A 149 -9.24 2.31 6.80
CA LEU A 149 -8.36 3.48 6.96
C LEU A 149 -8.66 4.54 5.88
N ASN A 150 -9.86 5.12 5.91
CA ASN A 150 -10.33 6.05 4.87
C ASN A 150 -9.75 7.48 4.96
N ALA A 151 -8.44 7.59 4.86
CA ALA A 151 -7.73 8.86 4.80
C ALA A 151 -6.54 8.79 3.85
N SER A 152 -6.39 9.82 3.01
CA SER A 152 -5.24 9.99 2.11
C SER A 152 -4.07 10.63 2.88
N THR A 153 -3.36 9.83 3.66
CA THR A 153 -2.20 10.28 4.44
C THR A 153 -0.91 9.62 3.97
N ASN A 154 0.22 10.31 4.15
CA ASN A 154 1.55 9.73 3.89
C ASN A 154 1.80 8.49 4.75
N SER A 155 1.26 8.44 5.97
CA SER A 155 1.39 7.28 6.87
C SER A 155 0.76 6.03 6.25
N ASN A 156 -0.47 6.13 5.76
CA ASN A 156 -1.16 5.00 5.12
C ASN A 156 -0.49 4.58 3.82
N ALA A 157 -0.06 5.55 3.01
CA ALA A 157 0.64 5.27 1.76
C ALA A 157 1.97 4.54 1.99
N LEU A 158 2.76 4.96 2.97
CA LEU A 158 4.03 4.32 3.32
C LEU A 158 3.80 2.92 3.91
N ALA A 159 2.86 2.76 4.86
CA ALA A 159 2.55 1.46 5.44
C ALA A 159 2.05 0.45 4.39
N ALA A 160 1.23 0.90 3.44
CA ALA A 160 0.77 0.08 2.32
C ALA A 160 1.92 -0.31 1.37
N ALA A 161 2.82 0.63 1.08
CA ALA A 161 4.00 0.37 0.25
C ALA A 161 4.95 -0.63 0.93
N ASP A 162 5.21 -0.48 2.23
CA ASP A 162 6.06 -1.39 3.01
C ASP A 162 5.47 -2.80 3.04
N THR A 163 4.16 -2.92 3.29
CA THR A 163 3.43 -4.20 3.24
C THR A 163 3.52 -4.84 1.85
N TYR A 164 3.33 -4.05 0.79
CA TYR A 164 3.45 -4.53 -0.59
C TYR A 164 4.86 -5.02 -0.92
N VAL A 165 5.89 -4.28 -0.47
CA VAL A 165 7.28 -4.68 -0.66
C VAL A 165 7.58 -5.99 0.06
N GLU A 166 7.18 -6.09 1.33
CA GLU A 166 7.41 -7.27 2.17
C GLU A 166 6.80 -8.54 1.55
N HIS A 167 5.55 -8.47 1.11
CA HIS A 167 4.79 -9.68 0.76
C HIS A 167 4.68 -9.97 -0.74
N PHE A 168 4.83 -8.97 -1.61
CA PHE A 168 4.53 -9.12 -3.05
C PHE A 168 5.70 -8.76 -3.97
N ARG A 169 6.72 -8.05 -3.46
CA ARG A 169 7.90 -7.67 -4.26
C ARG A 169 9.20 -8.32 -3.81
N ARG A 170 9.16 -9.18 -2.79
CA ARG A 170 10.29 -10.05 -2.45
C ARG A 170 10.23 -11.34 -3.24
N GLY A 171 11.38 -11.75 -3.75
CA GLY A 171 11.56 -13.02 -4.43
C GLY A 171 12.83 -13.70 -3.93
N ASN A 172 12.84 -15.04 -3.96
CA ASN A 172 14.04 -15.79 -3.65
C ASN A 172 15.11 -15.52 -4.72
N ALA A 173 16.29 -15.10 -4.28
CA ALA A 173 17.46 -15.00 -5.14
C ALA A 173 18.41 -16.17 -4.83
N THR A 174 18.84 -16.89 -5.86
CA THR A 174 19.90 -17.91 -5.72
C THR A 174 21.19 -17.34 -6.29
N VAL A 175 22.26 -17.37 -5.49
CA VAL A 175 23.60 -16.92 -5.90
C VAL A 175 24.51 -18.14 -6.00
N GLY A 176 25.05 -18.39 -7.19
CA GLY A 176 26.10 -19.40 -7.39
C GLY A 176 27.47 -18.81 -7.12
N LEU A 177 28.22 -19.40 -6.19
CA LEU A 177 29.61 -19.03 -5.90
C LEU A 177 30.52 -20.21 -6.26
N SER A 178 31.45 -20.01 -7.20
CA SER A 178 32.39 -21.04 -7.63
C SER A 178 33.69 -20.98 -6.84
N GLY A 179 34.33 -22.14 -6.65
CA GLY A 179 35.65 -22.25 -6.02
C GLY A 179 35.66 -22.16 -4.49
N LEU A 180 34.50 -22.12 -3.83
CA LEU A 180 34.39 -22.17 -2.36
C LEU A 180 34.00 -23.58 -1.91
N ALA A 181 34.63 -24.05 -0.82
CA ALA A 181 34.27 -25.33 -0.22
C ALA A 181 32.90 -25.22 0.50
N PRO A 182 32.11 -26.30 0.58
CA PRO A 182 30.87 -26.32 1.36
C PRO A 182 31.10 -25.86 2.81
N GLY A 183 30.18 -25.03 3.34
CA GLY A 183 30.27 -24.46 4.69
C GLY A 183 31.11 -23.19 4.81
N THR A 184 31.71 -22.70 3.72
CA THR A 184 32.39 -21.40 3.71
C THR A 184 31.40 -20.28 4.04
N SER A 185 31.69 -19.47 5.07
CA SER A 185 30.89 -18.29 5.40
C SER A 185 30.98 -17.26 4.29
N VAL A 186 29.83 -16.73 3.89
CA VAL A 186 29.70 -15.70 2.86
C VAL A 186 28.98 -14.50 3.44
N ASP A 187 29.50 -13.30 3.15
CA ASP A 187 28.87 -12.03 3.52
C ASP A 187 28.28 -11.42 2.25
N VAL A 188 27.00 -11.06 2.30
CA VAL A 188 26.30 -10.45 1.17
C VAL A 188 26.02 -9.00 1.52
N ARG A 189 26.54 -8.10 0.70
CA ARG A 189 26.31 -6.66 0.84
C ARG A 189 25.74 -6.10 -0.45
N LEU A 190 24.69 -5.30 -0.34
CA LEU A 190 24.17 -4.53 -1.46
C LEU A 190 25.24 -3.51 -1.89
N LYS A 191 25.82 -3.69 -3.08
CA LYS A 191 26.81 -2.74 -3.61
C LYS A 191 26.15 -1.50 -4.23
N ARG A 192 25.03 -1.71 -4.93
CA ARG A 192 24.19 -0.66 -5.54
C ARG A 192 22.80 -1.22 -5.85
N HIS A 193 21.80 -0.35 -5.93
CA HIS A 193 20.54 -0.68 -6.60
C HIS A 193 20.74 -0.65 -8.12
N GLU A 194 20.07 -1.52 -8.87
CA GLU A 194 20.08 -1.49 -10.34
C GLU A 194 19.21 -0.34 -10.88
N PHE A 195 18.19 0.05 -10.12
CA PHE A 195 17.34 1.19 -10.42
C PHE A 195 17.88 2.44 -9.73
N ASN A 196 18.15 3.47 -10.52
CA ASN A 196 18.40 4.80 -9.99
C ASN A 196 17.04 5.44 -9.66
N PHE A 197 16.75 5.64 -8.38
CA PHE A 197 15.68 6.51 -7.93
C PHE A 197 16.28 7.89 -7.69
N GLY A 198 15.96 8.80 -8.60
CA GLY A 198 16.51 10.14 -8.61
C GLY A 198 15.46 11.20 -8.86
N THR A 199 15.84 12.44 -8.62
CA THR A 199 15.08 13.61 -9.05
C THR A 199 15.89 14.39 -10.07
N ALA A 200 15.19 15.04 -10.99
CA ALA A 200 15.79 16.06 -11.83
C ALA A 200 15.89 17.34 -11.01
N ILE A 201 17.09 17.92 -10.94
CA ILE A 201 17.27 19.21 -10.28
C ILE A 201 17.16 20.30 -11.32
N PRO A 202 16.25 21.28 -11.18
CA PRO A 202 16.15 22.40 -12.09
C PRO A 202 17.52 23.04 -12.29
N ASN A 203 17.99 23.09 -13.53
CA ASN A 203 19.25 23.76 -13.88
C ASN A 203 18.93 24.97 -14.78
N SER A 204 18.06 25.85 -14.28
CA SER A 204 17.78 27.10 -14.96
C SER A 204 18.73 28.20 -14.47
N PHE A 205 19.01 29.18 -15.32
CA PHE A 205 19.83 30.35 -14.97
C PHE A 205 19.18 31.26 -13.89
N SER A 206 17.99 30.91 -13.42
CA SER A 206 17.28 31.59 -12.33
C SER A 206 17.02 30.65 -11.14
N ASP A 207 17.76 29.55 -11.02
CA ASP A 207 17.56 28.61 -9.91
C ASP A 207 17.93 29.28 -8.57
N THR A 208 16.94 29.36 -7.69
CA THR A 208 17.06 29.93 -6.34
C THR A 208 17.21 28.83 -5.28
N PHE A 209 17.09 27.56 -5.66
CA PHE A 209 17.13 26.43 -4.75
C PHE A 209 18.52 25.82 -4.59
N LEU A 210 19.40 25.95 -5.59
CA LEU A 210 20.82 25.55 -5.52
C LEU A 210 21.79 26.72 -5.26
N ILE A 211 21.56 27.48 -4.19
CA ILE A 211 22.49 28.56 -3.78
C ILE A 211 23.55 28.06 -2.79
N ALA A 212 24.76 28.63 -2.86
CA ALA A 212 25.79 28.36 -1.86
C ALA A 212 25.40 28.94 -0.50
N ASN A 213 25.58 28.17 0.58
CA ASN A 213 25.29 28.58 1.96
C ASN A 213 23.89 29.19 2.14
N PRO A 214 22.81 28.45 1.80
CA PRO A 214 21.47 28.97 1.95
C PRO A 214 21.21 29.31 3.42
N ALA A 215 20.49 30.40 3.67
CA ALA A 215 20.11 30.78 5.03
C ALA A 215 19.34 29.61 5.70
N PRO A 216 19.66 29.24 6.95
CA PRO A 216 18.95 28.16 7.65
C PRO A 216 17.42 28.36 7.62
N GLY A 217 16.68 27.30 7.30
CA GLY A 217 15.21 27.32 7.19
C GLY A 217 14.64 27.96 5.91
N SER A 218 15.49 28.52 5.03
CA SER A 218 15.05 28.97 3.71
C SER A 218 14.59 27.81 2.83
N ASN A 219 13.80 28.11 1.80
CA ASN A 219 13.38 27.10 0.83
C ASN A 219 14.58 26.39 0.17
N ALA A 220 15.66 27.13 -0.11
CA ALA A 220 16.89 26.57 -0.64
C ALA A 220 17.59 25.63 0.34
N ALA A 221 17.68 26.02 1.63
CA ALA A 221 18.26 25.16 2.66
C ALA A 221 17.45 23.87 2.83
N ASN A 222 16.12 23.98 2.90
CA ASN A 222 15.24 22.81 3.05
C ASN A 222 15.27 21.90 1.82
N PHE A 223 15.32 22.47 0.61
CA PHE A 223 15.44 21.72 -0.63
C PHE A 223 16.79 20.98 -0.72
N GLN A 224 17.90 21.66 -0.50
CA GLN A 224 19.24 21.05 -0.53
C GLN A 224 19.42 20.01 0.58
N GLN A 225 18.89 20.27 1.78
CA GLN A 225 18.88 19.30 2.87
C GLN A 225 18.08 18.05 2.49
N ALA A 226 16.93 18.20 1.84
CA ALA A 226 16.15 17.05 1.35
C ALA A 226 16.87 16.24 0.26
N LEU A 227 17.74 16.86 -0.55
CA LEU A 227 18.62 16.16 -1.49
C LEU A 227 19.76 15.44 -0.77
N ALA A 228 20.38 16.09 0.23
CA ALA A 228 21.50 15.57 1.00
C ALA A 228 21.11 14.42 1.95
N ASP A 229 19.91 14.47 2.52
CA ASP A 229 19.36 13.46 3.43
C ASP A 229 18.93 12.16 2.72
N SER A 230 19.30 11.99 1.44
CA SER A 230 19.39 10.70 0.75
C SER A 230 18.09 9.91 0.58
N ARG A 231 17.07 10.55 0.02
CA ARG A 231 15.94 9.84 -0.63
C ARG A 231 16.22 9.45 -2.09
N PHE A 232 17.40 9.80 -2.60
CA PHE A 232 17.80 9.57 -3.98
C PHE A 232 19.19 8.96 -4.05
N ASN A 233 19.37 7.98 -4.93
CA ASN A 233 20.68 7.39 -5.24
C ASN A 233 21.29 7.98 -6.53
N SER A 234 20.59 8.91 -7.17
CA SER A 234 21.04 9.66 -8.33
C SER A 234 20.42 11.06 -8.34
N LEU A 235 21.23 12.06 -8.67
CA LEU A 235 20.79 13.43 -8.93
C LEU A 235 21.22 13.78 -10.34
N THR A 236 20.29 14.18 -11.18
CA THR A 236 20.58 14.56 -12.57
C THR A 236 20.16 16.01 -12.78
N ALA A 237 21.03 16.83 -13.37
CA ALA A 237 20.65 18.17 -13.76
C ALA A 237 19.56 18.10 -14.84
N GLU A 238 18.46 18.81 -14.62
CA GLU A 238 17.41 18.97 -15.62
C GLU A 238 18.00 19.70 -16.83
N ASN A 239 17.84 19.16 -18.03
CA ASN A 239 18.16 19.86 -19.27
C ASN A 239 16.85 20.07 -20.02
N GLY A 240 16.44 21.32 -20.19
CA GLY A 240 15.20 21.66 -20.86
C GLY A 240 15.11 20.96 -22.22
N GLY A 241 14.04 20.18 -22.44
CA GLY A 241 13.80 19.46 -23.69
C GLY A 241 14.22 17.98 -23.71
N LYS A 242 14.56 17.37 -22.56
CA LYS A 242 14.72 15.90 -22.44
C LYS A 242 13.63 15.27 -21.57
N TRP A 243 12.43 15.16 -22.12
CA TRP A 243 11.43 14.13 -21.81
C TRP A 243 10.68 13.82 -23.10
#